data_AF-A0A4P9XFF2-F1
#
_entry.id   AF-A0A4P9XFF2-F1
#
_cell.length_a   1.000
_cell.length_b   1.000
_cell.length_c   1.000
_cell.angle_alpha   90.00
_cell.angle_beta   90.00
_cell.angle_gamma   90.00
#
_symmetry.space_group_name_H-M   'P 1'
#
loop_
_entity.id
_entity.type
_entity.pdbx_description
1 polymer ?
#
loop_
_entity_poly.entity_id
_entity_poly.type
_entity_poly.pdbx_seq_one_letter_code
_entity_poly.pdbx_strand_id
1 'polypeptide(L)'
;LALIGALATHTAIPLVAPLFLEKGCYGHDLLKPHRPRVPESMGVVVGAIFFILMFLFIPVPFAPWFTSGHIGPPLPADPFPHRKLAQLLGGLLALFSMLLLGFADDILDIRWRVKIWLPVFASLPLLMVYYVTFNTTDIIVPWPLRAVLGRHLVHLGAAYYAYMVALVIFSTNAINIIAGINGVEGLQALIIGASLALNNLWFMVQNPSARDGHLLSLYLLLPLIGVTAGYLAHNRYPARCFGGDTFTYFAGMAFAVVGILGNFSKTVMLFMMPQIFNFVYSCPQLFRFVECPRHRMPRPIRTTVLLFPSRCSVRDIGPLGRLMLHVLRLLRLVDVETDAASGAWVSCSNLTILNLLLVWRGPMTEPQLARTFAAVQIGCSVVGLGVRYGLAHYIF
;
A
#
# COMPACT_ATOMS: atom_id res chain seq x y z
N LEU A 1 -13.14 -0.24 -18.23
CA LEU A 1 -12.51 -1.23 -17.32
C LEU A 1 -12.72 -0.90 -15.85
N ALA A 2 -12.30 0.27 -15.34
CA ALA A 2 -12.49 0.64 -13.93
C ALA A 2 -13.93 0.49 -13.44
N LEU A 3 -14.91 1.06 -14.16
CA LEU A 3 -16.33 0.96 -13.81
C LEU A 3 -16.85 -0.50 -13.83
N ILE A 4 -16.41 -1.28 -14.83
CA ILE A 4 -16.75 -2.70 -14.94
C ILE A 4 -16.17 -3.46 -13.74
N GLY A 5 -14.93 -3.20 -13.36
CA GLY A 5 -14.30 -3.81 -12.19
C GLY A 5 -14.97 -3.44 -10.88
N ALA A 6 -15.41 -2.19 -10.72
CA ALA A 6 -16.18 -1.76 -9.56
C ALA A 6 -17.51 -2.52 -9.47
N LEU A 7 -18.27 -2.57 -10.56
CA LEU A 7 -19.55 -3.27 -10.61
C LEU A 7 -19.37 -4.78 -10.39
N ALA A 8 -18.45 -5.42 -11.12
CA ALA A 8 -18.18 -6.85 -11.00
C ALA A 8 -17.71 -7.23 -9.59
N THR A 9 -16.85 -6.42 -8.95
CA THR A 9 -16.40 -6.69 -7.58
C THR A 9 -17.54 -6.49 -6.59
N HIS A 10 -18.34 -5.45 -6.78
CA HIS A 10 -19.51 -5.21 -5.95
C HIS A 10 -20.54 -6.34 -6.03
N THR A 11 -20.75 -6.93 -7.19
CA THR A 11 -21.68 -8.06 -7.36
C THR A 11 -21.09 -9.39 -6.92
N ALA A 12 -19.81 -9.65 -7.16
CA ALA A 12 -19.18 -10.95 -6.86
C ALA A 12 -18.98 -11.20 -5.36
N ILE A 13 -18.59 -10.19 -4.58
CA ILE A 13 -18.32 -10.37 -3.13
C ILE A 13 -19.51 -11.00 -2.39
N PRO A 14 -20.75 -10.50 -2.46
CA PRO A 14 -21.87 -11.09 -1.73
C PRO A 14 -22.24 -12.50 -2.23
N LEU A 15 -21.94 -12.83 -3.50
CA LEU A 15 -22.19 -14.16 -4.06
C LEU A 15 -21.22 -15.21 -3.50
N VAL A 16 -19.96 -14.81 -3.27
CA VAL A 16 -18.88 -15.72 -2.85
C VAL A 16 -18.68 -15.73 -1.33
N ALA A 17 -19.04 -14.66 -0.64
CA ALA A 17 -18.91 -14.51 0.81
C ALA A 17 -19.45 -15.70 1.64
N PRO A 18 -20.65 -16.28 1.35
CA PRO A 18 -21.16 -17.43 2.08
C PRO A 18 -20.24 -18.66 1.99
N LEU A 19 -19.63 -18.91 0.83
CA LEU A 19 -18.73 -20.05 0.63
C LEU A 19 -17.47 -19.92 1.51
N PHE A 20 -16.94 -18.70 1.68
CA PHE A 20 -15.80 -18.46 2.55
C PHE A 20 -16.15 -18.70 4.02
N LEU A 21 -17.34 -18.28 4.45
CA LEU A 21 -17.85 -18.57 5.79
C LEU A 21 -17.98 -20.08 6.02
N GLU A 22 -18.56 -20.81 5.07
CA GLU A 22 -18.72 -22.28 5.13
C GLU A 22 -17.37 -23.02 5.18
N LYS A 23 -16.37 -22.53 4.45
CA LYS A 23 -15.01 -23.10 4.44
C LYS A 23 -14.15 -22.66 5.62
N GLY A 24 -14.71 -21.89 6.57
CA GLY A 24 -13.98 -21.42 7.75
C GLY A 24 -13.03 -20.26 7.49
N CYS A 25 -13.08 -19.64 6.31
CA CYS A 25 -12.29 -18.46 5.94
C CYS A 25 -13.00 -17.19 6.42
N TYR A 26 -12.97 -16.94 7.73
CA TYR A 26 -13.61 -15.80 8.36
C TYR A 26 -12.80 -15.22 9.51
N GLY A 27 -12.96 -13.91 9.72
CA GLY A 27 -12.41 -13.17 10.85
C GLY A 27 -13.54 -12.71 11.78
N HIS A 28 -13.20 -12.45 13.03
CA HIS A 28 -14.10 -11.81 13.98
C HIS A 28 -13.90 -10.29 13.95
N ASP A 29 -14.98 -9.52 13.79
CA ASP A 29 -14.88 -8.06 13.95
C ASP A 29 -14.69 -7.69 15.44
N LEU A 30 -13.42 -7.58 15.85
CA LEU A 30 -13.01 -7.42 17.24
C LEU A 30 -13.50 -6.11 17.88
N LEU A 31 -13.94 -5.13 17.07
CA LEU A 31 -14.42 -3.83 17.53
C LEU A 31 -15.93 -3.80 17.79
N LYS A 32 -16.65 -4.91 17.56
CA LYS A 32 -18.09 -5.01 17.83
C LYS A 32 -18.41 -5.79 19.11
N PRO A 33 -19.50 -5.44 19.84
CA PRO A 33 -19.90 -6.12 21.08
C PRO A 33 -20.05 -7.65 20.98
N HIS A 34 -20.49 -8.17 19.84
CA HIS A 34 -20.72 -9.60 19.61
C HIS A 34 -19.66 -10.28 18.72
N ARG A 35 -18.65 -9.54 18.28
CA ARG A 35 -17.58 -10.04 17.39
C ARG A 35 -18.14 -10.91 16.25
N PRO A 36 -19.03 -10.37 15.40
CA PRO A 36 -19.65 -11.15 14.34
C PRO A 36 -18.58 -11.76 13.42
N ARG A 37 -18.88 -12.93 12.88
CA ARG A 37 -18.06 -13.57 11.85
C ARG A 37 -18.26 -12.83 10.54
N VAL A 38 -17.15 -12.43 9.92
CA VAL A 38 -17.12 -11.69 8.66
C VAL A 38 -16.20 -12.46 7.71
N PRO A 39 -16.62 -12.74 6.46
CA PRO A 39 -15.79 -13.46 5.50
C PRO A 39 -14.47 -12.73 5.28
N GLU A 40 -13.37 -13.48 5.35
CA GLU A 40 -12.00 -12.98 5.26
C GLU A 40 -11.37 -13.33 3.90
N SER A 41 -10.21 -12.74 3.59
CA SER A 41 -9.50 -12.95 2.33
C SER A 41 -10.27 -12.58 1.07
N MET A 42 -11.27 -11.69 1.15
CA MET A 42 -11.99 -11.21 -0.05
C MET A 42 -11.08 -10.46 -1.02
N GLY A 43 -9.84 -10.11 -0.62
CA GLY A 43 -8.80 -9.65 -1.54
C GLY A 43 -8.57 -10.58 -2.72
N VAL A 44 -8.82 -11.90 -2.58
CA VAL A 44 -8.70 -12.85 -3.69
C VAL A 44 -9.76 -12.62 -4.76
N VAL A 45 -10.99 -12.23 -4.37
CA VAL A 45 -12.07 -11.87 -5.30
C VAL A 45 -11.73 -10.57 -6.02
N VAL A 46 -11.22 -9.59 -5.28
CA VAL A 46 -10.75 -8.30 -5.84
C VAL A 46 -9.66 -8.55 -6.89
N GLY A 47 -8.65 -9.36 -6.53
CA GLY A 47 -7.54 -9.71 -7.41
C GLY A 47 -7.98 -10.53 -8.62
N ALA A 48 -8.86 -11.52 -8.44
CA ALA A 48 -9.37 -12.34 -9.55
C ALA A 48 -10.07 -11.49 -10.61
N ILE A 49 -10.94 -10.56 -10.19
CA ILE A 49 -11.64 -9.65 -11.11
C ILE A 49 -10.66 -8.70 -11.79
N PHE A 50 -9.67 -8.18 -11.04
CA PHE A 50 -8.59 -7.39 -11.64
C PHE A 50 -7.87 -8.17 -12.74
N PHE A 51 -7.48 -9.42 -12.48
CA PHE A 51 -6.76 -10.23 -13.48
C PHE A 51 -7.61 -10.60 -14.68
N ILE A 52 -8.89 -10.93 -14.50
CA ILE A 52 -9.82 -11.16 -15.62
C ILE A 52 -9.88 -9.91 -16.52
N LEU A 53 -10.04 -8.73 -15.93
CA LEU A 53 -10.06 -7.48 -16.68
C LEU A 53 -8.73 -7.20 -17.38
N MET A 54 -7.62 -7.45 -16.70
CA MET A 54 -6.29 -7.24 -17.28
C MET A 54 -6.00 -8.20 -18.42
N PHE A 55 -6.36 -9.48 -18.30
CA PHE A 55 -6.17 -10.46 -19.36
C PHE A 55 -6.96 -10.11 -20.62
N LEU A 56 -8.21 -9.67 -20.45
CA LEU A 56 -9.03 -9.16 -21.56
C LEU A 56 -8.46 -7.86 -22.15
N PHE A 57 -7.76 -7.05 -21.34
CA PHE A 57 -7.17 -5.79 -21.77
C PHE A 57 -5.81 -5.92 -22.44
N ILE A 58 -5.05 -7.00 -22.21
CA ILE A 58 -3.71 -7.21 -22.80
C ILE A 58 -3.65 -6.86 -24.30
N PRO A 59 -4.55 -7.35 -25.19
CA PRO A 59 -4.45 -7.06 -26.62
C PRO A 59 -4.76 -5.59 -26.98
N VAL A 60 -5.45 -4.83 -26.12
CA VAL A 60 -5.96 -3.49 -26.46
C VAL A 60 -4.84 -2.47 -26.73
N PRO A 61 -3.80 -2.31 -25.88
CA PRO A 61 -2.67 -1.43 -26.18
C PRO A 61 -1.89 -1.80 -27.46
N PHE A 62 -2.02 -3.03 -27.95
CA PHE A 62 -1.31 -3.55 -29.12
C PHE A 62 -2.22 -3.70 -30.35
N ALA A 63 -3.51 -3.31 -30.25
CA ALA A 63 -4.48 -3.42 -31.33
C ALA A 63 -3.99 -2.86 -32.67
N PRO A 64 -3.29 -1.71 -32.75
CA PRO A 64 -2.77 -1.19 -34.02
C PRO A 64 -1.90 -2.18 -34.79
N TRP A 65 -1.15 -3.05 -34.10
CA TRP A 65 -0.29 -4.05 -34.75
C TRP A 65 -1.04 -5.31 -35.21
N PHE A 66 -2.27 -5.52 -34.73
CA PHE A 66 -3.12 -6.65 -35.13
C PHE A 66 -4.12 -6.28 -36.23
N THR A 67 -4.57 -5.02 -36.25
CA THR A 67 -5.61 -4.53 -37.18
C THR A 67 -5.05 -3.86 -38.43
N SER A 68 -3.74 -3.61 -38.50
CA SER A 68 -3.05 -3.08 -39.68
C SER A 68 -2.93 -4.16 -40.78
N GLY A 69 -4.05 -4.53 -41.40
CA GLY A 69 -4.07 -5.19 -42.68
C GLY A 69 -3.51 -4.23 -43.74
N HIS A 70 -2.28 -4.45 -44.18
CA HIS A 70 -1.66 -3.62 -45.22
C HIS A 70 -2.36 -3.91 -46.57
N ILE A 71 -3.31 -3.06 -46.96
CA ILE A 71 -3.69 -2.89 -48.37
C ILE A 71 -2.89 -1.68 -48.88
N GLY A 72 -1.62 -1.92 -49.24
CA GLY A 72 -0.71 -0.88 -49.75
C GLY A 72 0.75 -1.32 -49.67
N PRO A 73 1.65 -0.73 -50.48
CA PRO A 73 3.07 -1.08 -50.45
C PRO A 73 3.66 -0.83 -49.04
N PRO A 74 4.62 -1.66 -48.60
CA PRO A 74 5.10 -1.64 -47.23
C PRO A 74 5.84 -0.34 -46.94
N LEU A 75 5.18 0.57 -46.22
CA LEU A 75 5.91 1.46 -45.30
C LEU A 75 6.65 0.55 -44.30
N PRO A 76 7.83 0.95 -43.79
CA PRO A 76 8.52 0.16 -42.76
C PRO A 76 7.54 -0.06 -41.61
N ALA A 77 7.01 -1.28 -41.49
CA ALA A 77 6.08 -1.65 -40.45
C ALA A 77 6.82 -1.52 -39.12
N ASP A 78 6.36 -0.62 -38.25
CA ASP A 78 6.92 -0.51 -36.91
C ASP A 78 6.90 -1.91 -36.27
N PRO A 79 8.06 -2.46 -35.86
CA PRO A 79 8.12 -3.81 -35.32
C PRO A 79 7.23 -3.91 -34.07
N PHE A 80 6.68 -5.10 -33.84
CA PHE A 80 5.81 -5.32 -32.68
C PHE A 80 6.53 -4.91 -31.38
N PRO A 81 5.89 -4.13 -30.49
CA PRO A 81 6.55 -3.53 -29.34
C PRO A 81 6.71 -4.53 -28.18
N HIS A 82 7.54 -5.56 -28.38
CA HIS A 82 7.80 -6.64 -27.42
C HIS A 82 8.23 -6.14 -26.04
N ARG A 83 8.96 -5.01 -25.97
CA ARG A 83 9.38 -4.39 -24.70
C ARG A 83 8.18 -3.94 -23.85
N LYS A 84 7.18 -3.30 -24.47
CA LYS A 84 5.97 -2.85 -23.77
C LYS A 84 5.13 -4.03 -23.31
N LEU A 85 5.04 -5.09 -24.13
CA LEU A 85 4.36 -6.32 -23.76
C LEU A 85 5.06 -7.01 -22.56
N ALA A 86 6.38 -7.13 -22.61
CA ALA A 86 7.16 -7.71 -21.51
C ALA A 86 6.99 -6.91 -20.20
N GLN A 87 6.93 -5.58 -20.27
CA GLN A 87 6.64 -4.72 -19.11
C GLN A 87 5.26 -5.00 -18.52
N LEU A 88 4.22 -5.06 -19.34
CA LEU A 88 2.87 -5.38 -18.89
C LEU A 88 2.78 -6.79 -18.28
N LEU A 89 3.30 -7.80 -18.97
CA LEU A 89 3.25 -9.20 -18.52
C LEU A 89 4.10 -9.42 -17.26
N GLY A 90 5.29 -8.84 -17.18
CA GLY A 90 6.15 -8.94 -15.99
C GLY A 90 5.53 -8.27 -14.76
N GLY A 91 4.92 -7.09 -14.96
CA GLY A 91 4.16 -6.42 -13.90
C GLY A 91 2.95 -7.25 -13.43
N LEU A 92 2.18 -7.82 -14.36
CA LEU A 92 1.06 -8.70 -14.03
C LEU A 92 1.51 -9.99 -13.34
N LEU A 93 2.62 -10.59 -13.74
CA LEU A 93 3.16 -11.80 -13.11
C LEU A 93 3.62 -11.53 -11.67
N ALA A 94 4.25 -10.38 -11.42
CA ALA A 94 4.61 -9.97 -10.07
C ALA A 94 3.38 -9.74 -9.18
N LEU A 95 2.35 -9.07 -9.74
CA LEU A 95 1.07 -8.86 -9.05
C LEU A 95 0.36 -10.18 -8.74
N PHE A 96 0.36 -11.12 -9.68
CA PHE A 96 -0.34 -12.39 -9.55
C PHE A 96 0.35 -13.25 -8.50
N SER A 97 1.68 -13.28 -8.53
CA SER A 97 2.51 -13.96 -7.53
C SER A 97 2.23 -13.40 -6.13
N MET A 98 2.15 -12.08 -5.97
CA MET A 98 1.89 -11.48 -4.67
C MET A 98 0.45 -11.73 -4.18
N LEU A 99 -0.53 -11.67 -5.08
CA LEU A 99 -1.93 -12.02 -4.75
C LEU A 99 -2.02 -13.45 -4.23
N LEU A 100 -1.40 -14.41 -4.92
CA LEU A 100 -1.37 -15.81 -4.52
C LEU A 100 -0.68 -16.01 -3.17
N LEU A 101 0.48 -15.38 -2.96
CA LEU A 101 1.22 -15.48 -1.70
C LEU A 101 0.48 -14.82 -0.53
N GLY A 102 -0.24 -13.72 -0.76
CA GLY A 102 -1.11 -13.11 0.26
C GLY A 102 -2.30 -13.99 0.62
N PHE A 103 -2.89 -14.67 -0.37
CA PHE A 103 -3.94 -15.65 -0.12
C PHE A 103 -3.42 -16.87 0.63
N ALA A 104 -2.23 -17.35 0.29
CA ALA A 104 -1.57 -18.42 1.04
C ALA A 104 -1.24 -17.98 2.48
N ASP A 105 -0.82 -16.72 2.69
CA ASP A 105 -0.57 -16.17 4.02
C ASP A 105 -1.83 -16.14 4.89
N ASP A 106 -2.94 -15.68 4.33
CA ASP A 106 -4.23 -15.67 5.02
C ASP A 106 -4.69 -17.08 5.46
N ILE A 107 -4.49 -18.10 4.61
CA ILE A 107 -4.91 -19.48 4.92
C ILE A 107 -3.95 -20.16 5.89
N LEU A 108 -2.65 -19.96 5.72
CA LEU A 108 -1.61 -20.73 6.42
C LEU A 108 -1.09 -20.03 7.69
N ASP A 109 -1.48 -18.78 7.95
CA ASP A 109 -0.96 -17.92 9.03
C ASP A 109 0.57 -17.97 9.11
N ILE A 110 1.22 -17.55 8.01
CA ILE A 110 2.67 -17.72 7.84
C ILE A 110 3.43 -16.90 8.89
N ARG A 111 4.53 -17.44 9.44
CA ARG A 111 5.35 -16.72 10.42
C ARG A 111 5.93 -15.44 9.82
N TRP A 112 5.90 -14.33 10.59
CA TRP A 112 6.37 -13.01 10.16
C TRP A 112 7.77 -12.98 9.49
N ARG A 113 8.70 -13.84 9.93
CA ARG A 113 10.05 -13.93 9.35
C ARG A 113 10.03 -14.38 7.89
N VAL A 114 9.09 -15.24 7.53
CA VAL A 114 8.88 -15.73 6.16
C VAL A 114 8.08 -14.70 5.36
N LYS A 115 7.11 -14.01 5.99
CA LYS A 115 6.32 -12.95 5.34
C LYS A 115 7.19 -11.87 4.68
N ILE A 116 8.33 -11.52 5.27
CA ILE A 116 9.27 -10.53 4.71
C ILE A 116 9.88 -10.99 3.37
N TRP A 117 10.02 -12.31 3.15
CA TRP A 117 10.61 -12.86 1.93
C TRP A 117 9.62 -13.06 0.80
N LEU A 118 8.31 -13.17 1.07
CA LEU A 118 7.29 -13.37 0.04
C LEU A 118 7.32 -12.29 -1.05
N PRO A 119 7.40 -10.98 -0.72
CA PRO A 119 7.46 -9.93 -1.73
C PRO A 119 8.77 -9.94 -2.52
N VAL A 120 9.87 -10.46 -1.95
CA VAL A 120 11.15 -10.60 -2.67
C VAL A 120 10.97 -11.54 -3.85
N PHE A 121 10.48 -12.75 -3.62
CA PHE A 121 10.27 -13.74 -4.67
C PHE A 121 9.20 -13.30 -5.67
N ALA A 122 8.10 -12.70 -5.20
CA ALA A 122 7.07 -12.17 -6.07
C ALA A 122 7.57 -11.03 -6.98
N SER A 123 8.60 -10.28 -6.57
CA SER A 123 9.16 -9.18 -7.36
C SER A 123 10.16 -9.60 -8.44
N LEU A 124 10.69 -10.83 -8.41
CA LEU A 124 11.73 -11.27 -9.35
C LEU A 124 11.37 -11.05 -10.84
N PRO A 125 10.14 -11.37 -11.30
CA PRO A 125 9.76 -11.10 -12.70
C PRO A 125 9.83 -9.61 -13.07
N LEU A 126 9.40 -8.74 -12.16
CA LEU A 126 9.46 -7.30 -12.33
C LEU A 126 10.91 -6.82 -12.45
N LEU A 127 11.82 -7.34 -11.61
CA LEU A 127 13.24 -6.98 -11.63
C LEU A 127 13.93 -7.44 -12.92
N MET A 128 13.62 -8.65 -13.41
CA MET A 128 14.18 -9.15 -14.67
C MET A 128 13.71 -8.31 -15.86
N VAL A 129 12.43 -7.94 -15.88
CA VAL A 129 11.88 -7.06 -16.91
C VAL A 129 12.50 -5.66 -16.84
N TYR A 130 12.72 -5.12 -15.63
CA TYR A 130 13.43 -3.85 -15.47
C TYR A 130 14.85 -3.91 -16.04
N TYR A 131 15.58 -4.99 -15.75
CA TYR A 131 16.94 -5.23 -16.22
C TYR A 131 17.03 -5.30 -17.75
N VAL A 132 16.11 -6.01 -18.42
CA VAL A 132 16.16 -6.18 -19.87
C VAL A 132 15.61 -4.97 -20.63
N THR A 133 14.75 -4.16 -20.02
CA THR A 133 14.06 -3.05 -20.72
C THR A 133 14.64 -1.68 -20.45
N PHE A 134 15.02 -1.36 -19.19
CA PHE A 134 15.53 -0.06 -18.81
C PHE A 134 17.00 -0.12 -18.41
N ASN A 135 17.32 -0.97 -17.44
CA ASN A 135 18.61 -1.05 -16.75
C ASN A 135 19.23 0.28 -16.28
N THR A 136 18.43 1.34 -16.14
CA THR A 136 18.89 2.63 -15.63
C THR A 136 19.02 2.53 -14.11
N THR A 137 20.26 2.55 -13.60
CA THR A 137 20.52 2.46 -12.15
C THR A 137 21.18 3.72 -11.59
N ASP A 138 21.24 4.77 -12.41
CA ASP A 138 21.70 6.09 -12.01
C ASP A 138 20.58 6.86 -11.32
N ILE A 139 20.90 7.44 -10.16
CA ILE A 139 19.98 8.30 -9.41
C ILE A 139 20.46 9.74 -9.41
N ILE A 140 19.51 10.67 -9.52
CA ILE A 140 19.75 12.09 -9.28
C ILE A 140 19.85 12.31 -7.77
N VAL A 141 20.98 12.86 -7.33
CA VAL A 141 21.24 13.17 -5.93
C VAL A 141 20.49 14.45 -5.55
N PRO A 142 19.68 14.44 -4.47
CA PRO A 142 19.06 15.66 -3.95
C PRO A 142 20.12 16.73 -3.62
N TRP A 143 19.84 17.99 -3.92
CA TRP A 143 20.69 19.17 -3.67
C TRP A 143 21.42 19.14 -2.32
N PRO A 144 20.77 18.86 -1.16
CA PRO A 144 21.46 18.90 0.13
C PRO A 144 22.59 17.87 0.25
N LEU A 145 22.47 16.75 -0.47
CA LEU A 145 23.45 15.67 -0.46
C LEU A 145 24.55 15.86 -1.51
N ARG A 146 24.37 16.79 -2.48
CA ARG A 146 25.39 17.08 -3.50
C ARG A 146 26.67 17.64 -2.89
N ALA A 147 26.56 18.42 -1.82
CA ALA A 147 27.72 18.97 -1.11
C ALA A 147 28.58 17.86 -0.46
N VAL A 148 27.97 16.76 -0.01
CA VAL A 148 28.67 15.63 0.62
C VAL A 148 29.20 14.65 -0.42
N LEU A 149 28.42 14.37 -1.46
CA LEU A 149 28.75 13.35 -2.47
C LEU A 149 29.57 13.89 -3.65
N GLY A 150 29.62 15.22 -3.82
CA GLY A 150 30.37 15.90 -4.89
C GLY A 150 29.89 15.60 -6.31
N ARG A 151 28.73 14.96 -6.47
CA ARG A 151 28.22 14.49 -7.78
C ARG A 151 26.72 14.69 -7.91
N HIS A 152 26.28 15.02 -9.13
CA HIS A 152 24.86 15.17 -9.47
C HIS A 152 24.16 13.82 -9.71
N LEU A 153 24.90 12.87 -10.29
CA LEU A 153 24.45 11.52 -10.60
C LEU A 153 25.30 10.49 -9.86
N VAL A 154 24.65 9.48 -9.30
CA VAL A 154 25.32 8.34 -8.67
C VAL A 154 24.81 7.05 -9.28
N HIS A 155 25.74 6.25 -9.82
CA HIS A 155 25.48 4.91 -10.31
C HIS A 155 25.40 3.92 -9.15
N LEU A 156 24.22 3.37 -8.88
CA LEU A 156 24.02 2.45 -7.75
C LEU A 156 24.20 0.97 -8.14
N GLY A 157 24.07 0.62 -9.42
CA GLY A 157 24.14 -0.77 -9.88
C GLY A 157 23.23 -1.71 -9.08
N ALA A 158 23.81 -2.75 -8.48
CA ALA A 158 23.09 -3.74 -7.68
C ALA A 158 22.31 -3.13 -6.49
N ALA A 159 22.81 -2.03 -5.91
CA ALA A 159 22.11 -1.36 -4.81
C ALA A 159 20.76 -0.75 -5.25
N TYR A 160 20.60 -0.41 -6.54
CA TYR A 160 19.31 0.03 -7.08
C TYR A 160 18.28 -1.09 -7.13
N TYR A 161 18.72 -2.31 -7.47
CA TYR A 161 17.86 -3.51 -7.42
C TYR A 161 17.48 -3.85 -5.99
N ALA A 162 18.42 -3.76 -5.04
CA ALA A 162 18.11 -3.90 -3.62
C ALA A 162 17.07 -2.86 -3.14
N TYR A 163 17.18 -1.61 -3.61
CA TYR A 163 16.18 -0.58 -3.36
C TYR A 163 14.79 -0.96 -3.93
N MET A 164 14.71 -1.48 -5.16
CA MET A 164 13.44 -1.91 -5.75
C MET A 164 12.80 -3.05 -4.96
N VAL A 165 13.59 -4.02 -4.48
CA VAL A 165 13.10 -5.08 -3.58
C VAL A 165 12.61 -4.48 -2.26
N ALA A 166 13.38 -3.59 -1.65
CA ALA A 166 13.00 -2.91 -0.41
C ALA A 166 11.71 -2.10 -0.58
N LEU A 167 11.53 -1.44 -1.72
CA LEU A 167 10.30 -0.74 -2.10
C LEU A 167 9.12 -1.70 -2.16
N VAL A 168 9.27 -2.86 -2.79
CA VAL A 168 8.19 -3.87 -2.86
C VAL A 168 7.85 -4.40 -1.47
N ILE A 169 8.85 -4.80 -0.67
CA ILE A 169 8.65 -5.27 0.72
C ILE A 169 7.95 -4.19 1.55
N PHE A 170 8.41 -2.95 1.45
CA PHE A 170 7.84 -1.84 2.17
C PHE A 170 6.38 -1.62 1.76
N SER A 171 6.08 -1.51 0.47
CA SER A 171 4.72 -1.17 0.01
C SER A 171 3.68 -2.22 0.41
N THR A 172 4.01 -3.52 0.37
CA THR A 172 3.09 -4.59 0.80
C THR A 172 2.84 -4.56 2.30
N ASN A 173 3.91 -4.44 3.10
CA ASN A 173 3.79 -4.47 4.56
C ASN A 173 3.24 -3.17 5.14
N ALA A 174 3.56 -2.02 4.55
CA ALA A 174 3.21 -0.71 5.11
C ALA A 174 1.71 -0.42 5.04
N ILE A 175 1.01 -0.91 4.01
CA ILE A 175 -0.46 -0.91 3.96
C ILE A 175 -1.00 -1.88 5.01
N ASN A 176 -0.41 -3.08 5.12
CA ASN A 176 -0.89 -4.13 6.01
C ASN A 176 -0.82 -3.75 7.51
N ILE A 177 0.16 -2.94 7.91
CA ILE A 177 0.28 -2.48 9.31
C ILE A 177 -0.62 -1.28 9.65
N ILE A 178 -1.30 -0.67 8.68
CA ILE A 178 -2.40 0.30 8.90
C ILE A 178 -3.71 -0.43 8.62
N ALA A 179 -4.10 -1.27 9.56
CA ALA A 179 -5.25 -2.15 9.45
C ALA A 179 -6.02 -2.22 10.78
N GLY A 180 -7.18 -2.87 10.76
CA GLY A 180 -7.94 -3.21 11.96
C GLY A 180 -9.03 -2.20 12.35
N ILE A 181 -9.46 -1.33 11.42
CA ILE A 181 -10.76 -0.66 11.50
C ILE A 181 -11.47 -0.80 10.15
N ASN A 182 -12.78 -0.95 10.17
CA ASN A 182 -13.58 -1.23 8.98
C ASN A 182 -13.39 -0.17 7.88
N GLY A 183 -12.82 -0.58 6.75
CA GLY A 183 -12.64 0.24 5.56
C GLY A 183 -11.25 0.84 5.38
N VAL A 184 -10.34 0.78 6.35
CA VAL A 184 -9.09 1.56 6.29
C VAL A 184 -8.11 1.06 5.23
N GLU A 185 -8.04 -0.26 5.02
CA GLU A 185 -7.18 -0.90 4.02
C GLU A 185 -7.64 -0.52 2.61
N GLY A 186 -8.94 -0.67 2.32
CA GLY A 186 -9.51 -0.28 1.04
C GLY A 186 -9.46 1.22 0.79
N LEU A 187 -9.72 2.03 1.82
CA LEU A 187 -9.75 3.49 1.70
C LEU A 187 -8.36 4.09 1.45
N GLN A 188 -7.33 3.62 2.15
CA GLN A 188 -5.96 4.11 1.91
C GLN A 188 -5.47 3.72 0.51
N ALA A 189 -5.74 2.49 0.07
CA ALA A 189 -5.39 2.03 -1.27
C ALA A 189 -6.14 2.83 -2.35
N LEU A 190 -7.43 3.11 -2.15
CA LEU A 190 -8.21 3.92 -3.09
C LEU A 190 -7.66 5.35 -3.24
N ILE A 191 -7.31 6.00 -2.12
CA ILE A 191 -6.78 7.37 -2.15
C ILE A 191 -5.38 7.41 -2.79
N ILE A 192 -4.49 6.46 -2.45
CA ILE A 192 -3.16 6.37 -3.05
C ILE A 192 -3.28 6.11 -4.55
N GLY A 193 -4.09 5.12 -4.95
CA GLY A 193 -4.32 4.79 -6.35
C GLY A 193 -4.87 5.96 -7.16
N ALA A 194 -5.88 6.67 -6.62
CA ALA A 194 -6.43 7.86 -7.26
C ALA A 194 -5.40 9.00 -7.36
N SER A 195 -4.59 9.21 -6.32
CA SER A 195 -3.52 10.22 -6.32
C SER A 195 -2.46 9.93 -7.39
N LEU A 196 -2.06 8.66 -7.53
CA LEU A 196 -1.15 8.21 -8.58
C LEU A 196 -1.74 8.35 -9.98
N ALA A 197 -3.02 8.00 -10.16
CA ALA A 197 -3.70 8.15 -11.45
C ALA A 197 -3.81 9.63 -11.86
N LEU A 198 -4.19 10.52 -10.93
CA LEU A 198 -4.21 11.97 -11.17
C LEU A 198 -2.81 12.51 -11.50
N ASN A 199 -1.79 12.07 -10.75
CA ASN A 199 -0.39 12.42 -11.05
C ASN A 199 0.01 11.97 -12.46
N ASN A 200 -0.34 10.76 -12.87
CA ASN A 200 0.00 10.26 -14.20
C ASN A 200 -0.68 11.06 -15.31
N LEU A 201 -1.98 11.34 -15.17
CA LEU A 201 -2.72 12.14 -16.15
C LEU A 201 -2.09 13.53 -16.31
N TRP A 202 -1.79 14.19 -15.19
CA TRP A 202 -1.16 15.50 -15.21
C TRP A 202 0.27 15.45 -15.79
N PHE A 203 1.09 14.49 -15.36
CA PHE A 203 2.48 14.38 -15.80
C PHE A 203 2.59 14.07 -17.30
N MET A 204 1.67 13.26 -17.85
CA MET A 204 1.61 12.98 -19.29
C MET A 204 1.34 14.23 -20.14
N VAL A 205 0.55 15.18 -19.63
CA VAL A 205 0.29 16.45 -20.31
C VAL A 205 1.55 17.32 -20.29
N GLN A 206 2.25 17.37 -19.16
CA GLN A 206 3.43 18.23 -18.99
C GLN A 206 4.70 17.69 -19.65
N ASN A 207 4.86 16.36 -19.71
CA ASN A 207 6.09 15.71 -20.19
C ASN A 207 5.76 14.60 -21.20
N PRO A 208 5.55 14.95 -22.48
CA PRO A 208 5.23 13.98 -23.53
C PRO A 208 6.27 12.86 -23.68
N SER A 209 7.54 13.13 -23.36
CA SER A 209 8.64 12.15 -23.42
C SER A 209 8.51 11.00 -22.40
N ALA A 210 7.81 11.21 -21.30
CA ALA A 210 7.57 10.19 -20.27
C ALA A 210 6.21 9.49 -20.40
N ARG A 211 5.45 9.79 -21.46
CA ARG A 211 4.05 9.39 -21.61
C ARG A 211 3.85 7.88 -21.51
N ASP A 212 4.74 7.08 -22.10
CA ASP A 212 4.62 5.63 -22.16
C ASP A 212 4.61 4.96 -20.77
N GLY A 213 5.52 5.36 -19.87
CA GLY A 213 5.59 4.79 -18.51
C GLY A 213 4.36 5.15 -17.66
N HIS A 214 3.89 6.39 -17.75
CA HIS A 214 2.69 6.84 -17.04
C HIS A 214 1.41 6.23 -17.62
N LEU A 215 1.35 6.00 -18.94
CA LEU A 215 0.24 5.31 -19.59
C LEU A 215 0.19 3.83 -19.17
N LEU A 216 1.32 3.13 -19.16
CA LEU A 216 1.42 1.76 -18.64
C LEU A 216 0.96 1.69 -17.17
N SER A 217 1.33 2.69 -16.36
CA SER A 217 0.84 2.77 -14.99
C SER A 217 -0.68 2.96 -14.91
N LEU A 218 -1.28 3.79 -15.76
CA LEU A 218 -2.74 3.98 -15.79
C LEU A 218 -3.48 2.70 -16.20
N TYR A 219 -2.91 1.89 -17.10
CA TYR A 219 -3.46 0.59 -17.46
C TYR A 219 -3.64 -0.32 -16.25
N LEU A 220 -2.72 -0.28 -15.28
CA LEU A 220 -2.79 -1.07 -14.05
C LEU A 220 -3.60 -0.36 -12.95
N LEU A 221 -3.46 0.96 -12.79
CA LEU A 221 -4.11 1.70 -11.70
C LEU A 221 -5.62 1.82 -11.87
N LEU A 222 -6.13 2.08 -13.08
CA LEU A 222 -7.56 2.33 -13.25
C LEU A 222 -8.42 1.08 -12.93
N PRO A 223 -8.08 -0.14 -13.38
CA PRO A 223 -8.76 -1.35 -12.93
C PRO A 223 -8.61 -1.58 -11.43
N LEU A 224 -7.42 -1.34 -10.85
CA LEU A 224 -7.17 -1.46 -9.40
C LEU A 224 -8.10 -0.54 -8.58
N ILE A 225 -8.21 0.73 -8.98
CA ILE A 225 -9.13 1.71 -8.37
C ILE A 225 -10.57 1.21 -8.48
N GLY A 226 -10.96 0.70 -9.65
CA GLY A 226 -12.28 0.13 -9.89
C GLY A 226 -12.62 -1.00 -8.92
N VAL A 227 -11.81 -2.07 -8.92
CA VAL A 227 -12.05 -3.23 -8.04
C VAL A 227 -11.98 -2.85 -6.55
N THR A 228 -11.09 -1.93 -6.18
CA THR A 228 -10.98 -1.44 -4.80
C THR A 228 -12.22 -0.65 -4.38
N ALA A 229 -12.80 0.16 -5.26
CA ALA A 229 -14.04 0.87 -4.99
C ALA A 229 -15.23 -0.09 -4.79
N GLY A 230 -15.33 -1.13 -5.62
CA GLY A 230 -16.34 -2.19 -5.47
C GLY A 230 -16.19 -2.97 -4.15
N TYR A 231 -14.95 -3.27 -3.76
CA TYR A 231 -14.61 -3.87 -2.47
C TYR A 231 -14.97 -2.96 -1.28
N LEU A 232 -14.60 -1.69 -1.35
CA LEU A 232 -14.83 -0.72 -0.27
C LEU A 232 -16.33 -0.52 0.00
N ALA A 233 -17.20 -0.72 -0.99
CA ALA A 233 -18.65 -0.70 -0.80
C ALA A 233 -19.15 -1.77 0.19
N HIS A 234 -18.39 -2.85 0.38
CA HIS A 234 -18.67 -3.96 1.30
C HIS A 234 -17.78 -3.94 2.55
N ASN A 235 -16.55 -3.43 2.46
CA ASN A 235 -15.61 -3.37 3.58
C ASN A 235 -15.73 -2.11 4.46
N ARG A 236 -16.32 -1.03 3.94
CA ARG A 236 -16.63 0.17 4.76
C ARG A 236 -17.52 -0.18 5.96
N TYR A 237 -17.43 0.61 7.01
CA TYR A 237 -18.27 0.44 8.21
C TYR A 237 -19.78 0.40 7.90
N PRO A 238 -20.54 -0.55 8.46
CA PRO A 238 -20.08 -1.78 9.11
C PRO A 238 -19.59 -2.80 8.06
N ALA A 239 -18.40 -3.38 8.27
CA ALA A 239 -17.81 -4.28 7.27
C ALA A 239 -18.62 -5.57 7.11
N ARG A 240 -18.89 -5.92 5.85
CA ARG A 240 -19.50 -7.19 5.44
C ARG A 240 -18.47 -8.19 4.93
N CYS A 241 -17.24 -7.75 4.73
CA CYS A 241 -16.11 -8.60 4.38
C CYS A 241 -14.77 -7.96 4.77
N PHE A 242 -13.76 -8.79 4.98
CA PHE A 242 -12.36 -8.39 5.17
C PHE A 242 -11.51 -8.80 3.98
N GLY A 243 -10.55 -7.93 3.65
CA GLY A 243 -9.65 -8.15 2.51
C GLY A 243 -8.55 -9.16 2.81
N GLY A 244 -8.17 -9.28 4.09
CA GLY A 244 -7.02 -10.05 4.55
C GLY A 244 -5.67 -9.46 4.09
N ASP A 245 -4.60 -10.19 4.39
CA ASP A 245 -3.26 -9.95 3.87
C ASP A 245 -3.26 -10.02 2.33
N THR A 246 -4.17 -10.82 1.75
CA THR A 246 -4.37 -10.91 0.29
C THR A 246 -4.55 -9.52 -0.36
N PHE A 247 -5.47 -8.71 0.17
CA PHE A 247 -5.76 -7.39 -0.41
C PHE A 247 -4.60 -6.41 -0.18
N THR A 248 -4.05 -6.36 1.03
CA THR A 248 -3.02 -5.38 1.40
C THR A 248 -1.72 -5.64 0.64
N TYR A 249 -1.34 -6.92 0.47
CA TYR A 249 -0.20 -7.30 -0.34
C TYR A 249 -0.42 -7.03 -1.83
N PHE A 250 -1.60 -7.33 -2.35
CA PHE A 250 -1.95 -7.03 -3.74
C PHE A 250 -1.87 -5.53 -4.04
N ALA A 251 -2.49 -4.69 -3.19
CA ALA A 251 -2.46 -3.23 -3.34
C ALA A 251 -1.03 -2.66 -3.24
N GLY A 252 -0.25 -3.12 -2.27
CA GLY A 252 1.12 -2.67 -2.07
C GLY A 252 2.03 -3.04 -3.24
N MET A 253 1.92 -4.27 -3.74
CA MET A 253 2.65 -4.70 -4.95
C MET A 253 2.24 -3.89 -6.17
N ALA A 254 0.95 -3.55 -6.31
CA ALA A 254 0.48 -2.72 -7.43
C ALA A 254 1.15 -1.34 -7.44
N PHE A 255 1.26 -0.68 -6.29
CA PHE A 255 1.94 0.61 -6.18
C PHE A 255 3.44 0.52 -6.44
N ALA A 256 4.09 -0.56 -5.99
CA ALA A 256 5.51 -0.79 -6.28
C ALA A 256 5.75 -1.06 -7.78
N VAL A 257 4.96 -1.93 -8.40
CA VAL A 257 5.04 -2.27 -9.85
C VAL A 257 4.89 -1.02 -10.70
N VAL A 258 3.86 -0.20 -10.46
CA VAL A 258 3.65 1.00 -11.27
C VAL A 258 4.73 2.05 -11.03
N GLY A 259 5.23 2.18 -9.80
CA GLY A 259 6.32 3.10 -9.47
C GLY A 259 7.65 2.71 -10.14
N ILE A 260 7.95 1.40 -10.18
CA ILE A 260 9.17 0.85 -10.80
C ILE A 260 9.08 0.96 -12.32
N LEU A 261 8.02 0.42 -12.95
CA LEU A 261 7.88 0.43 -14.41
C LEU A 261 7.65 1.83 -14.97
N GLY A 262 7.04 2.73 -14.19
CA GLY A 262 6.84 4.12 -14.56
C GLY A 262 8.00 5.06 -14.20
N ASN A 263 9.07 4.56 -13.55
CA ASN A 263 10.20 5.37 -13.08
C ASN A 263 9.80 6.57 -12.17
N PHE A 264 8.71 6.44 -11.41
CA PHE A 264 8.25 7.46 -10.46
C PHE A 264 8.11 6.92 -9.03
N SER A 265 8.88 5.90 -8.65
CA SER A 265 8.89 5.32 -7.30
C SER A 265 9.04 6.35 -6.17
N LYS A 266 9.79 7.43 -6.40
CA LYS A 266 9.89 8.57 -5.47
C LYS A 266 8.54 9.25 -5.24
N THR A 267 7.74 9.42 -6.29
CA THR A 267 6.38 9.96 -6.20
C THR A 267 5.43 8.99 -5.50
N VAL A 268 5.58 7.67 -5.71
CA VAL A 268 4.83 6.67 -4.93
C VAL A 268 5.10 6.84 -3.43
N MET A 269 6.36 7.01 -3.04
CA MET A 269 6.74 7.25 -1.64
C MET A 269 6.12 8.54 -1.07
N LEU A 270 6.01 9.61 -1.85
CA LEU A 270 5.32 10.84 -1.42
C LEU A 270 3.84 10.60 -1.11
N PHE A 271 3.15 9.79 -1.91
CA PHE A 271 1.75 9.44 -1.63
C PHE A 271 1.59 8.38 -0.55
N MET A 272 2.63 7.59 -0.27
CA MET A 272 2.68 6.66 0.86
C MET A 272 3.20 7.31 2.15
N MET A 273 3.20 8.63 2.26
CA MET A 273 3.72 9.34 3.44
C MET A 273 3.08 8.90 4.77
N PRO A 274 1.75 8.70 4.88
CA PRO A 274 1.16 8.16 6.10
C PRO A 274 1.63 6.74 6.44
N GLN A 275 1.85 5.90 5.43
CA GLN A 275 2.37 4.54 5.56
C GLN A 275 3.82 4.55 6.04
N ILE A 276 4.65 5.43 5.47
CA ILE A 276 6.04 5.65 5.91
C ILE A 276 6.05 6.12 7.37
N PHE A 277 5.25 7.13 7.70
CA PHE A 277 5.14 7.64 9.07
C PHE A 277 4.71 6.54 10.03
N ASN A 278 3.66 5.79 9.72
CA ASN A 278 3.18 4.70 10.58
C ASN A 278 4.25 3.61 10.76
N PHE A 279 4.96 3.23 9.70
CA PHE A 279 6.04 2.26 9.78
C PHE A 279 7.15 2.72 10.73
N VAL A 280 7.67 3.94 10.52
CA VAL A 280 8.74 4.52 11.37
C VAL A 280 8.26 4.69 12.81
N TYR A 281 7.03 5.18 13.01
CA TYR A 281 6.42 5.33 14.32
C TYR A 281 6.23 3.97 15.03
N SER A 282 5.90 2.92 14.28
CA SER A 282 5.77 1.55 14.78
C SER A 282 7.11 0.84 15.04
N CYS A 283 8.25 1.32 14.52
CA CYS A 283 9.55 0.64 14.64
C CYS A 283 9.96 0.26 16.07
N PRO A 284 9.75 1.08 17.12
CA PRO A 284 10.09 0.68 18.49
C PRO A 284 9.38 -0.62 18.91
N GLN A 285 8.12 -0.82 18.48
CA GLN A 285 7.36 -2.04 18.74
C GLN A 285 7.73 -3.16 17.77
N LEU A 286 7.83 -2.89 16.47
CA LEU A 286 8.14 -3.91 15.45
C LEU A 286 9.50 -4.58 15.67
N PHE A 287 10.50 -3.81 16.12
CA PHE A 287 11.83 -4.33 16.47
C PHE A 287 11.95 -4.76 17.93
N ARG A 288 10.84 -4.77 18.69
CA ARG A 288 10.74 -5.23 20.08
C ARG A 288 11.63 -4.46 21.08
N PHE A 289 11.93 -3.19 20.80
CA PHE A 289 12.52 -2.28 21.81
C PHE A 289 11.49 -1.84 22.86
N VAL A 290 10.21 -1.85 22.47
CA VAL A 290 9.03 -1.69 23.32
C VAL A 290 8.15 -2.93 23.12
N GLU A 291 7.35 -3.31 24.12
CA GLU A 291 6.42 -4.42 24.01
C GLU A 291 5.50 -4.24 22.77
N CYS A 292 5.38 -5.29 21.97
CA CYS A 292 4.53 -5.31 20.79
C CYS A 292 3.43 -6.36 20.95
N PRO A 293 2.21 -5.94 21.33
CA PRO A 293 1.06 -6.84 21.38
C PRO A 293 0.75 -7.45 20.01
N ARG A 294 0.09 -8.62 19.99
CA ARG A 294 -0.37 -9.26 18.75
C ARG A 294 -1.33 -8.34 17.96
N HIS A 295 -2.28 -7.71 18.66
CA HIS A 295 -3.22 -6.76 18.06
C HIS A 295 -2.96 -5.35 18.59
N ARG A 296 -2.66 -4.44 17.66
CA ARG A 296 -2.38 -3.02 17.95
C ARG A 296 -3.51 -2.09 17.53
N MET A 297 -4.63 -2.62 17.06
CA MET A 297 -5.83 -1.84 16.72
C MET A 297 -6.40 -1.11 17.96
N PRO A 298 -7.17 -0.03 17.78
CA PRO A 298 -7.89 0.63 18.89
C PRO A 298 -8.79 -0.34 19.66
N ARG A 299 -9.19 0.04 20.89
CA ARG A 299 -10.09 -0.80 21.71
C ARG A 299 -11.43 -0.10 21.96
N PRO A 300 -12.56 -0.82 21.85
CA PRO A 300 -13.84 -0.31 22.32
C PRO A 300 -13.93 -0.42 23.85
N ILE A 301 -14.61 0.53 24.49
CA ILE A 301 -15.05 0.37 25.88
C ILE A 301 -16.48 -0.18 25.86
N ARG A 302 -16.76 -1.24 26.64
CA ARG A 302 -18.03 -1.99 26.60
C ARG A 302 -19.30 -1.14 26.76
N THR A 303 -19.18 0.05 27.37
CA THR A 303 -20.29 0.98 27.61
C THR A 303 -20.49 2.02 26.52
N THR A 304 -19.58 2.14 25.53
CA THR A 304 -19.62 3.19 24.52
C THR A 304 -19.38 2.65 23.11
N VAL A 305 -19.90 3.33 22.09
CA VAL A 305 -19.57 3.07 20.67
C VAL A 305 -18.24 3.69 20.22
N LEU A 306 -17.50 4.29 21.15
CA LEU A 306 -16.26 5.01 20.90
C LEU A 306 -15.05 4.08 21.02
N LEU A 307 -14.05 4.34 20.18
CA LEU A 307 -12.75 3.70 20.21
C LEU A 307 -11.77 4.56 21.01
N PHE A 308 -10.96 3.89 21.82
CA PHE A 308 -9.91 4.49 22.63
C PHE A 308 -8.54 3.95 22.19
N PRO A 309 -7.45 4.70 22.42
CA PRO A 309 -6.11 4.20 22.17
C PRO A 309 -5.88 2.89 22.92
N SER A 310 -5.49 1.84 22.23
CA SER A 310 -5.02 0.61 22.89
C SER A 310 -3.64 0.85 23.48
N ARG A 311 -3.30 0.16 24.58
CA ARG A 311 -2.07 0.37 25.35
C ARG A 311 -1.25 -0.92 25.47
N CYS A 312 0.05 -0.77 25.71
CA CYS A 312 1.02 -1.85 26.00
C CYS A 312 1.83 -1.52 27.26
N SER A 313 2.39 -2.54 27.93
CA SER A 313 3.17 -2.35 29.16
C SER A 313 4.54 -1.77 28.83
N VAL A 314 5.02 -0.88 29.70
CA VAL A 314 6.36 -0.27 29.58
C VAL A 314 7.19 -0.43 30.85
N ARG A 315 6.85 -1.39 31.71
CA ARG A 315 7.58 -1.64 32.96
C ARG A 315 8.98 -2.21 32.68
N ASP A 316 9.08 -3.19 31.80
CA ASP A 316 10.29 -4.00 31.58
C ASP A 316 11.06 -3.61 30.30
N ILE A 317 10.99 -2.34 29.88
CA ILE A 317 11.69 -1.88 28.67
C ILE A 317 13.14 -1.47 28.96
N GLY A 318 14.05 -1.83 28.05
CA GLY A 318 15.46 -1.47 28.11
C GLY A 318 15.71 0.04 27.90
N PRO A 319 16.95 0.52 28.14
CA PRO A 319 17.29 1.95 28.10
C PRO A 319 17.02 2.60 26.74
N LEU A 320 17.30 1.89 25.64
CA LEU A 320 17.00 2.38 24.29
C LEU A 320 15.50 2.56 24.06
N GLY A 321 14.68 1.59 24.47
CA GLY A 321 13.22 1.69 24.39
C GLY A 321 12.66 2.85 25.21
N ARG A 322 13.22 3.09 26.41
CA ARG A 322 12.87 4.25 27.25
C ARG A 322 13.24 5.57 26.56
N LEU A 323 14.43 5.66 25.97
CA LEU A 323 14.87 6.83 25.23
C LEU A 323 13.95 7.11 24.03
N MET A 324 13.63 6.09 23.23
CA MET A 324 12.72 6.22 22.09
C MET A 324 11.34 6.74 22.53
N LEU A 325 10.75 6.16 23.58
CA LEU A 325 9.48 6.62 24.14
C LEU A 325 9.56 8.01 24.74
N HIS A 326 10.70 8.39 25.35
CA HIS A 326 10.91 9.73 25.88
C HIS A 326 10.88 10.77 24.76
N VAL A 327 11.59 10.51 23.66
CA VAL A 327 11.57 11.37 22.47
C VAL A 327 10.15 11.46 21.90
N LEU A 328 9.45 10.34 21.75
CA LEU A 328 8.06 10.34 21.26
C LEU A 328 7.12 11.12 22.20
N ARG A 329 7.33 11.04 23.52
CA ARG A 329 6.54 11.78 24.52
C ARG A 329 6.80 13.28 24.43
N LEU A 330 8.06 13.70 24.28
CA LEU A 330 8.42 15.11 24.07
C LEU A 330 7.76 15.69 22.82
N LEU A 331 7.70 14.90 21.75
CA LEU A 331 7.03 15.26 20.49
C LEU A 331 5.49 15.14 20.55
N ARG A 332 4.92 14.79 21.72
CA ARG A 332 3.48 14.54 21.91
C ARG A 332 2.91 13.49 20.95
N LEU A 333 3.72 12.48 20.61
CA LEU A 333 3.34 11.37 19.73
C LEU A 333 2.86 10.14 20.49
N VAL A 334 3.06 10.05 21.80
CA VAL A 334 2.64 8.90 22.60
C VAL A 334 2.04 9.37 23.91
N ASP A 335 0.95 8.71 24.32
CA ASP A 335 0.38 8.89 25.65
C ASP A 335 1.01 7.86 26.60
N VAL A 336 1.62 8.32 27.69
CA VAL A 336 2.33 7.48 28.67
C VAL A 336 1.65 7.63 30.02
N GLU A 337 1.18 6.51 30.55
CA GLU A 337 0.61 6.42 31.89
C GLU A 337 1.73 6.23 32.91
N THR A 338 1.72 7.06 33.94
CA THR A 338 2.67 7.00 35.05
C THR A 338 1.98 6.58 36.33
N ASP A 339 2.64 5.75 37.11
CA ASP A 339 2.20 5.36 38.45
C ASP A 339 2.18 6.58 39.39
N ALA A 340 1.08 6.77 40.11
CA ALA A 340 0.88 7.95 40.95
C ALA A 340 1.80 7.99 42.19
N ALA A 341 2.27 6.83 42.67
CA ALA A 341 3.10 6.73 43.87
C ALA A 341 4.59 6.81 43.55
N SER A 342 5.04 6.13 42.49
CA SER A 342 6.45 6.00 42.13
C SER A 342 6.89 6.91 40.98
N GLY A 343 5.96 7.49 40.22
CA GLY A 343 6.25 8.22 38.98
C GLY A 343 6.76 7.33 37.84
N ALA A 344 6.86 6.01 38.06
CA ALA A 344 7.35 5.05 37.08
C ALA A 344 6.38 4.90 35.91
N TRP A 345 6.89 4.63 34.72
CA TRP A 345 6.05 4.43 33.55
C TRP A 345 5.39 3.04 33.61
N VAL A 346 4.06 3.02 33.46
CA VAL A 346 3.25 1.80 33.57
C VAL A 346 2.85 1.29 32.20
N SER A 347 2.23 2.16 31.39
CA SER A 347 1.75 1.80 30.06
C SER A 347 1.99 2.93 29.06
N CYS A 348 1.99 2.61 27.77
CA CYS A 348 1.91 3.62 26.71
C CYS A 348 0.90 3.23 25.64
N SER A 349 0.35 4.22 24.93
CA SER A 349 -0.49 3.99 23.75
C SER A 349 0.29 3.22 22.67
N ASN A 350 -0.34 2.26 22.01
CA ASN A 350 0.27 1.50 20.92
C ASN A 350 0.72 2.43 19.79
N LEU A 351 1.90 2.15 19.24
CA LEU A 351 2.59 3.04 18.30
C LEU A 351 2.12 2.81 16.87
N THR A 352 0.88 3.21 16.60
CA THR A 352 0.27 3.20 15.26
C THR A 352 -0.44 4.52 15.00
N ILE A 353 -0.53 4.97 13.75
CA ILE A 353 -1.19 6.21 13.38
C ILE A 353 -2.67 6.24 13.79
N LEU A 354 -3.37 5.10 13.81
CA LEU A 354 -4.77 5.02 14.25
C LEU A 354 -4.93 5.36 15.74
N ASN A 355 -4.08 4.78 16.60
CA ASN A 355 -4.05 5.14 18.03
C ASN A 355 -3.56 6.58 18.24
N LEU A 356 -2.59 7.06 17.46
CA LEU A 356 -2.11 8.43 17.52
C LEU A 356 -3.22 9.45 17.24
N LEU A 357 -4.06 9.19 16.24
CA LEU A 357 -5.21 10.05 15.93
C LEU A 357 -6.19 10.12 17.11
N LEU A 358 -6.38 9.02 17.84
CA LEU A 358 -7.20 8.99 19.06
C LEU A 358 -6.53 9.71 20.25
N VAL A 359 -5.19 9.67 20.33
CA VAL A 359 -4.43 10.46 21.32
C VAL A 359 -4.57 11.95 21.04
N TRP A 360 -4.50 12.37 19.78
CA TRP A 360 -4.58 13.78 19.41
C TRP A 360 -5.99 14.37 19.38
N ARG A 361 -6.98 13.61 18.90
CA ARG A 361 -8.36 14.09 18.71
C ARG A 361 -9.36 13.57 19.73
N GLY A 362 -8.89 12.73 20.66
CA GLY A 362 -9.73 12.06 21.63
C GLY A 362 -10.48 10.85 21.06
N PRO A 363 -11.35 10.22 21.88
CA PRO A 363 -12.11 9.03 21.47
C PRO A 363 -13.07 9.34 20.32
N MET A 364 -13.11 8.46 19.32
CA MET A 364 -13.95 8.61 18.12
C MET A 364 -14.70 7.32 17.82
N THR A 365 -15.84 7.41 17.16
CA THR A 365 -16.45 6.22 16.55
C THR A 365 -15.54 5.67 15.45
N GLU A 366 -15.61 4.36 15.20
CA GLU A 366 -14.86 3.71 14.13
C GLU A 366 -14.98 4.40 12.75
N PRO A 367 -16.17 4.77 12.23
CA PRO A 367 -16.29 5.48 10.96
C PRO A 367 -15.75 6.92 11.02
N GLN A 368 -15.73 7.58 12.18
CA GLN A 368 -15.09 8.89 12.33
C GLN A 368 -13.56 8.75 12.29
N LEU A 369 -13.01 7.71 12.91
CA LEU A 369 -11.57 7.42 12.86
C LEU A 369 -11.12 7.09 11.43
N ALA A 370 -11.87 6.25 10.71
CA ALA A 370 -11.59 5.93 9.31
C ALA A 370 -11.61 7.17 8.41
N ARG A 371 -12.62 8.05 8.56
CA ARG A 371 -12.69 9.34 7.83
C ARG A 371 -11.57 10.30 8.22
N THR A 372 -11.17 10.31 9.49
CA THR A 372 -10.06 11.13 9.98
C THR A 372 -8.74 10.68 9.36
N PHE A 373 -8.49 9.37 9.33
CA PHE A 373 -7.33 8.82 8.63
C PHE A 373 -7.39 9.12 7.12
N ALA A 374 -8.56 9.02 6.49
CA ALA A 374 -8.77 9.41 5.10
C ALA A 374 -8.36 10.86 4.83
N ALA A 375 -8.77 11.78 5.70
CA ALA A 375 -8.41 13.20 5.58
C ALA A 375 -6.90 13.42 5.72
N VAL A 376 -6.23 12.69 6.61
CA VAL A 376 -4.75 12.70 6.71
C VAL A 376 -4.12 12.20 5.42
N GLN A 377 -4.60 11.08 4.88
CA GLN A 377 -4.08 10.52 3.63
C GLN A 377 -4.26 11.48 2.45
N ILE A 378 -5.44 12.10 2.31
CA ILE A 378 -5.71 13.10 1.27
C ILE A 378 -4.80 14.33 1.47
N GLY A 379 -4.69 14.84 2.70
CA GLY A 379 -3.81 15.96 3.02
C GLY A 379 -2.35 15.68 2.65
N CYS A 380 -1.83 14.50 3.01
CA CYS A 380 -0.49 14.05 2.61
C CYS A 380 -0.35 13.90 1.09
N SER A 381 -1.38 13.42 0.38
CA SER A 381 -1.35 13.36 -1.09
C SER A 381 -1.28 14.75 -1.72
N VAL A 382 -2.04 15.72 -1.20
CA VAL A 382 -1.98 17.13 -1.66
C VAL A 382 -0.59 17.73 -1.40
N VAL A 383 -0.02 17.51 -0.21
CA VAL A 383 1.35 17.90 0.09
C VAL A 383 2.33 17.22 -0.87
N GLY A 384 2.17 15.93 -1.15
CA GLY A 384 2.98 15.18 -2.10
C GLY A 384 2.94 15.77 -3.51
N LEU A 385 1.76 16.17 -3.99
CA LEU A 385 1.59 16.89 -5.26
C LEU A 385 2.29 18.26 -5.22
N GLY A 386 2.13 19.02 -4.13
CA GLY A 386 2.80 20.30 -3.93
C GLY A 386 4.32 20.18 -3.94
N VAL A 387 4.87 19.15 -3.29
CA VAL A 387 6.31 18.84 -3.32
C VAL A 387 6.73 18.47 -4.75
N ARG A 388 5.98 17.59 -5.43
CA ARG A 388 6.31 17.10 -6.77
C ARG A 388 6.32 18.20 -7.83
N TYR A 389 5.38 19.13 -7.79
CA TYR A 389 5.19 20.13 -8.85
C TYR A 389 5.66 21.53 -8.46
N GLY A 390 5.79 21.85 -7.17
CA GLY A 390 6.26 23.16 -6.70
C GLY A 390 7.68 23.15 -6.14
N LEU A 391 8.11 22.04 -5.50
CA LEU A 391 9.40 21.99 -4.79
C LEU A 391 10.46 21.12 -5.47
N ALA A 392 10.07 20.24 -6.39
CA ALA A 392 10.99 19.28 -6.99
C ALA A 392 12.21 19.95 -7.66
N HIS A 393 12.01 21.10 -8.33
CA HIS A 393 13.08 21.86 -8.97
C HIS A 393 14.09 22.49 -8.00
N TYR A 394 13.73 22.64 -6.71
CA TYR A 394 14.66 23.11 -5.68
C TYR A 394 15.43 21.96 -5.03
N ILE A 395 14.91 20.74 -5.12
CA ILE A 395 15.47 19.55 -4.48
C ILE A 395 16.31 18.73 -5.47
N PHE A 396 15.92 18.64 -6.75
CA PHE A 396 16.52 17.78 -7.77
C PHE A 396 16.95 18.54 -9.01
#